data_AF-A0A2T3N113-F1
#
_entry.id   AF-A0A2T3N113-F1
#
_cell.length_a   1.000
_cell.length_b   1.000
_cell.length_c   1.000
_cell.angle_alpha   90.00
_cell.angle_beta   90.00
_cell.angle_gamma   90.00
#
_symmetry.space_group_name_H-M   'P 1'
#
loop_
_entity.id
_entity.type
_entity.pdbx_description
1 polymer ?
#
loop_
_entity_poly.entity_id
_entity_poly.type
_entity_poly.pdbx_seq_one_letter_code
_entity_poly.pdbx_strand_id
1 'polypeptide(L)'
;MANFSTHLNCAAIASGLAATTLLSAGNIQPITALWLAFLGSIGGLLPDIDSDNSTSMITLFGLLAGICSFVMVCHIYPRVTMLELILYAVSLYAFIRFSAKSVFEKVTIHRGCCHSLAFVVLLGMCIVCLASLMGYSENTSWLSGLFVTAGGVLHLVLDEICSVDLANRKIKSSFGTALKIISRRNPVISLAQIAAIIALCVSAPSYDSTLSLLADWQQFQFRPAWLDLKTVLYCLRDFLNSTGDILKDYHIPFDAGYSQQTPFGLGIAIGNRRLNSFSGSGLENR
;
A
#
# COMPACT_ATOMS: atom_id res chain seq x y z
N MET A 1 8.77 5.63 13.49
CA MET A 1 8.56 4.60 12.47
C MET A 1 7.08 4.32 12.42
N ALA A 2 6.52 4.17 11.22
CA ALA A 2 5.12 3.80 11.09
C ALA A 2 4.95 2.34 11.52
N ASN A 3 3.70 1.88 11.69
CA ASN A 3 3.49 0.47 11.99
C ASN A 3 3.56 -0.36 10.70
N PHE A 4 3.78 -1.68 10.84
CA PHE A 4 3.87 -2.61 9.71
C PHE A 4 2.68 -2.51 8.75
N SER A 5 1.46 -2.42 9.27
CA SER A 5 0.26 -2.31 8.45
C SER A 5 0.23 -1.03 7.63
N THR A 6 0.73 0.09 8.16
CA THR A 6 0.85 1.35 7.42
C THR A 6 1.85 1.20 6.29
N HIS A 7 3.03 0.62 6.52
CA HIS A 7 4.03 0.41 5.47
C HIS A 7 3.50 -0.48 4.35
N LEU A 8 2.91 -1.64 4.72
CA LEU A 8 2.35 -2.57 3.75
C LEU A 8 1.19 -1.95 2.96
N ASN A 9 0.24 -1.32 3.63
CA ASN A 9 -0.94 -0.75 2.96
C ASN A 9 -0.56 0.43 2.07
N CYS A 10 0.30 1.33 2.54
CA CYS A 10 0.76 2.45 1.72
C CYS A 10 1.57 1.96 0.51
N ALA A 11 2.47 0.98 0.68
CA ALA A 11 3.20 0.37 -0.43
C ALA A 11 2.26 -0.31 -1.43
N ALA A 12 1.27 -1.07 -0.96
CA ALA A 12 0.29 -1.75 -1.81
C ALA A 12 -0.61 -0.77 -2.58
N ILE A 13 -1.10 0.28 -1.93
CA ILE A 13 -1.93 1.30 -2.58
C ILE A 13 -1.10 2.09 -3.60
N ALA A 14 0.08 2.57 -3.21
CA ALA A 14 0.92 3.37 -4.09
C ALA A 14 1.39 2.57 -5.32
N SER A 15 1.85 1.32 -5.10
CA SER A 15 2.26 0.45 -6.20
C SER A 15 1.07 0.01 -7.06
N GLY A 16 -0.08 -0.29 -6.46
CA GLY A 16 -1.31 -0.60 -7.21
C GLY A 16 -1.76 0.55 -8.10
N LEU A 17 -1.75 1.78 -7.57
CA LEU A 17 -2.07 2.98 -8.35
C LEU A 17 -1.05 3.21 -9.47
N ALA A 18 0.26 3.14 -9.18
CA ALA A 18 1.30 3.32 -10.18
C ALA A 18 1.25 2.24 -11.29
N ALA A 19 0.97 0.99 -10.93
CA ALA A 19 0.78 -0.08 -11.90
C ALA A 19 -0.48 0.15 -12.75
N THR A 20 -1.57 0.62 -12.13
CA THR A 20 -2.81 0.93 -12.83
C THR A 20 -2.66 2.13 -13.76
N THR A 21 -1.86 3.14 -13.41
CA THR A 21 -1.59 4.28 -14.30
C THR A 21 -0.81 3.84 -15.53
N LEU A 22 0.21 2.99 -15.37
CA LEU A 22 0.96 2.42 -16.50
C LEU A 22 0.07 1.52 -17.37
N LEU A 23 -0.86 0.78 -16.75
CA LEU A 23 -1.84 -0.03 -17.48
C LEU A 23 -2.82 0.85 -18.27
N SER A 24 -3.33 1.92 -17.66
CA SER A 24 -4.24 2.88 -18.32
C SER A 24 -3.55 3.63 -19.47
N ALA A 25 -2.25 3.92 -19.34
CA ALA A 25 -1.45 4.53 -20.39
C ALA A 25 -1.05 3.56 -21.52
N GLY A 26 -1.50 2.30 -21.47
CA GLY A 26 -1.21 1.30 -22.51
C GLY A 26 0.25 0.81 -22.52
N ASN A 27 1.05 1.17 -21.51
CA ASN A 27 2.47 0.84 -21.48
C ASN A 27 2.75 -0.61 -21.07
N ILE A 28 1.84 -1.24 -20.31
CA ILE A 28 2.04 -2.59 -19.77
C ILE A 28 0.77 -3.45 -19.90
N GLN A 29 0.95 -4.76 -19.83
CA GLN A 29 -0.15 -5.72 -19.80
C GLN A 29 -0.71 -5.91 -18.37
N PRO A 30 -1.98 -6.36 -18.22
CA PRO A 30 -2.59 -6.55 -16.90
C PRO A 30 -1.81 -7.48 -15.96
N ILE A 31 -1.24 -8.56 -16.49
CA ILE A 31 -0.44 -9.50 -15.68
C ILE A 31 0.84 -8.84 -15.15
N THR A 32 1.47 -7.99 -15.96
CA THR A 32 2.64 -7.21 -15.57
C THR A 32 2.25 -6.16 -14.53
N ALA A 33 1.09 -5.51 -14.65
CA ALA A 33 0.61 -4.57 -13.65
C ALA A 33 0.43 -5.24 -12.27
N LEU A 34 -0.16 -6.44 -12.23
CA LEU A 34 -0.31 -7.21 -10.98
C LEU A 34 1.06 -7.58 -10.39
N TRP A 35 1.98 -8.03 -11.24
CA TRP A 35 3.35 -8.35 -10.83
C TRP A 35 4.09 -7.14 -10.25
N LEU A 36 4.00 -5.98 -10.90
CA LEU A 36 4.63 -4.74 -10.43
C LEU A 36 4.02 -4.25 -9.11
N ALA A 37 2.69 -4.29 -8.97
CA ALA A 37 2.02 -3.96 -7.71
C ALA A 37 2.47 -4.87 -6.56
N PHE A 38 2.58 -6.18 -6.83
CA PHE A 38 3.10 -7.16 -5.87
C PHE A 38 4.55 -6.86 -5.46
N LEU A 39 5.44 -6.64 -6.44
CA LEU A 39 6.84 -6.31 -6.19
C LEU A 39 7.02 -4.99 -5.42
N GLY A 40 6.24 -3.96 -5.75
CA GLY A 40 6.27 -2.69 -5.02
C GLY A 40 5.79 -2.83 -3.58
N SER A 41 4.77 -3.65 -3.33
CA SER A 41 4.29 -3.97 -1.99
C SER A 41 5.37 -4.68 -1.14
N ILE A 42 6.05 -5.66 -1.73
CA ILE A 42 7.18 -6.35 -1.09
C ILE A 42 8.36 -5.39 -0.88
N GLY A 43 8.63 -4.53 -1.86
CA GLY A 43 9.67 -3.49 -1.79
C GLY A 43 9.53 -2.61 -0.56
N GLY A 44 8.30 -2.25 -0.21
CA GLY A 44 7.99 -1.48 1.00
C GLY A 44 8.20 -2.22 2.32
N LEU A 45 8.45 -3.53 2.32
CA LEU A 45 8.79 -4.29 3.54
C LEU A 45 10.29 -4.55 3.69
N LEU A 46 11.07 -4.35 2.63
CA LEU A 46 12.49 -4.71 2.60
C LEU A 46 13.38 -3.91 3.57
N PRO A 47 13.18 -2.59 3.78
CA PRO A 47 14.07 -1.83 4.68
C PRO A 47 13.99 -2.30 6.14
N ASP A 48 12.82 -2.79 6.57
CA ASP A 48 12.58 -3.27 7.93
C ASP A 48 13.04 -4.72 8.18
N ILE A 49 13.64 -5.38 7.18
CA ILE A 49 14.12 -6.76 7.32
C ILE A 49 15.21 -6.91 8.41
N ASP A 50 15.92 -5.84 8.77
CA ASP A 50 16.98 -5.85 9.79
C ASP A 50 16.48 -5.66 11.23
N SER A 51 15.18 -5.42 11.41
CA SER A 51 14.61 -5.22 12.73
C SER A 51 14.32 -6.56 13.42
N ASP A 52 15.04 -6.82 14.51
CA ASP A 52 14.95 -8.06 15.29
C ASP A 52 13.48 -8.32 15.70
N ASN A 53 12.97 -9.52 15.39
CA ASN A 53 11.59 -9.96 15.70
C ASN A 53 10.46 -9.06 15.15
N SER A 54 10.67 -8.39 14.01
CA SER A 54 9.57 -7.65 13.38
C SER A 54 8.59 -8.55 12.64
N THR A 55 7.32 -8.13 12.66
CA THR A 55 6.27 -8.67 11.80
C THR A 55 6.66 -8.60 10.32
N SER A 56 7.46 -7.61 9.90
CA SER A 56 7.99 -7.46 8.55
C SER A 56 8.88 -8.64 8.15
N MET A 57 9.91 -8.94 8.94
CA MET A 57 10.82 -10.06 8.66
C MET A 57 10.08 -11.41 8.71
N ILE A 58 9.18 -11.58 9.67
CA ILE A 58 8.29 -12.75 9.78
C ILE A 58 7.39 -12.87 8.54
N THR A 59 6.90 -11.78 7.97
CA THR A 59 6.03 -11.86 6.80
C THR A 59 6.85 -12.16 5.53
N LEU A 60 7.95 -11.44 5.33
CA LEU A 60 8.79 -11.55 4.14
C LEU A 60 9.38 -12.96 3.97
N PHE A 61 9.99 -13.52 5.01
CA PHE A 61 10.54 -14.89 4.94
C PHE A 61 9.45 -15.96 4.82
N GLY A 62 8.24 -15.69 5.31
CA GLY A 62 7.08 -16.59 5.13
C GLY A 62 6.62 -16.61 3.67
N LEU A 63 6.50 -15.43 3.05
CA LEU A 63 6.18 -15.29 1.63
C LEU A 63 7.25 -15.92 0.75
N LEU A 64 8.53 -15.64 1.01
CA LEU A 64 9.65 -16.24 0.26
C LEU A 64 9.64 -17.76 0.38
N ALA A 65 9.47 -18.30 1.59
CA ALA A 65 9.35 -19.73 1.82
C ALA A 65 8.18 -20.34 1.02
N GLY A 66 7.02 -19.70 1.03
CA GLY A 66 5.85 -20.15 0.27
C GLY A 66 6.08 -20.16 -1.24
N ILE A 67 6.64 -19.08 -1.80
CA ILE A 67 6.93 -18.97 -3.24
C ILE A 67 7.97 -20.01 -3.66
N CYS A 68 9.08 -20.14 -2.92
CA CYS A 68 10.11 -21.14 -3.23
C CYS A 68 9.57 -22.56 -3.15
N SER A 69 8.76 -22.89 -2.13
CA SER A 69 8.09 -24.19 -2.04
C SER A 69 7.14 -24.43 -3.21
N PHE A 70 6.35 -23.43 -3.61
CA PHE A 70 5.45 -23.56 -4.76
C PHE A 70 6.22 -23.78 -6.07
N VAL A 71 7.28 -23.01 -6.32
CA VAL A 71 8.14 -23.18 -7.50
C VAL A 71 8.80 -24.56 -7.52
N MET A 72 9.31 -25.03 -6.37
CA MET A 72 9.84 -26.39 -6.23
C MET A 72 8.79 -27.43 -6.61
N VAL A 73 7.57 -27.31 -6.07
CA VAL A 73 6.45 -28.20 -6.39
C VAL A 73 6.16 -28.22 -7.88
N CYS A 74 6.04 -27.05 -8.54
CA CYS A 74 5.83 -26.96 -9.98
C CYS A 74 6.97 -27.59 -10.80
N HIS A 75 8.19 -27.62 -10.28
CA HIS A 75 9.33 -28.22 -10.96
C HIS A 75 9.37 -29.76 -10.85
N ILE A 76 9.00 -30.31 -9.68
CA ILE A 76 9.19 -31.74 -9.38
C ILE A 76 7.92 -32.57 -9.46
N TYR A 77 6.72 -31.96 -9.53
CA TYR A 77 5.44 -32.69 -9.49
C TYR A 77 5.31 -33.85 -10.50
N PRO A 78 5.89 -33.85 -11.72
CA PRO A 78 5.70 -34.98 -12.61
C PRO A 78 6.63 -36.16 -12.30
N ARG A 79 7.56 -36.01 -11.35
CA ARG A 79 8.63 -36.99 -11.05
C ARG A 79 8.48 -37.68 -9.69
N VAL A 80 7.57 -37.20 -8.83
CA VAL A 80 7.45 -37.64 -7.43
C VAL A 80 5.98 -37.93 -7.08
N THR A 81 5.77 -38.76 -6.07
CA THR A 81 4.44 -39.05 -5.55
C THR A 81 3.85 -37.85 -4.78
N MET A 82 2.53 -37.84 -4.57
CA MET A 82 1.85 -36.77 -3.82
C MET A 82 2.42 -36.59 -2.40
N LEU A 83 2.75 -37.69 -1.72
CA LEU A 83 3.30 -37.65 -0.36
C LEU A 83 4.70 -37.01 -0.37
N GLU A 84 5.58 -37.42 -1.30
CA GLU A 84 6.90 -36.81 -1.48
C GLU A 84 6.79 -35.32 -1.80
N LEU A 85 5.83 -34.93 -2.65
CA LEU A 85 5.60 -33.53 -3.00
C LEU A 85 5.25 -32.67 -1.79
N ILE A 86 4.35 -33.16 -0.91
CA ILE A 86 3.99 -32.47 0.34
C ILE A 86 5.19 -32.40 1.28
N LEU A 87 5.94 -33.50 1.42
CA LEU A 87 7.12 -33.53 2.29
C LEU A 87 8.20 -32.55 1.82
N TYR A 88 8.48 -32.50 0.51
CA TYR A 88 9.43 -31.54 -0.05
C TYR A 88 8.96 -30.10 0.12
N ALA A 89 7.68 -29.81 -0.14
CA ALA A 89 7.12 -28.47 0.01
C ALA A 89 7.20 -27.97 1.46
N VAL A 90 6.79 -28.81 2.43
CA VAL A 90 6.82 -28.48 3.87
C VAL A 90 8.26 -28.40 4.38
N SER A 91 9.14 -29.30 3.93
CA SER A 91 10.55 -29.30 4.32
C SER A 91 11.28 -28.04 3.84
N LEU A 92 11.11 -27.67 2.57
CA LEU A 92 11.70 -26.44 2.03
C LEU A 92 11.11 -25.19 2.71
N TYR A 93 9.80 -25.18 2.95
CA TYR A 93 9.15 -24.08 3.66
C TYR A 93 9.76 -23.91 5.05
N ALA A 94 9.84 -24.99 5.84
CA ALA A 94 10.41 -24.96 7.18
C ALA A 94 11.90 -24.56 7.16
N PHE A 95 12.67 -25.06 6.19
CA PHE A 95 14.08 -24.74 6.03
C PHE A 95 14.30 -23.24 5.80
N ILE A 96 13.59 -22.64 4.83
CA ILE A 96 13.70 -21.20 4.58
C ILE A 96 13.18 -20.40 5.79
N ARG A 97 12.05 -20.84 6.36
CA ARG A 97 11.37 -20.15 7.45
C ARG A 97 12.22 -20.04 8.71
N PHE A 98 12.91 -21.12 9.08
CA PHE A 98 13.64 -21.20 10.34
C PHE A 98 15.15 -21.06 10.12
N SER A 99 15.75 -21.83 9.21
CA SER A 99 17.21 -21.84 9.02
C SER A 99 17.70 -20.59 8.30
N ALA A 100 17.12 -20.25 7.15
CA ALA A 100 17.58 -19.08 6.38
C ALA A 100 17.33 -17.77 7.14
N LYS A 101 16.17 -17.64 7.80
CA LYS A 101 15.87 -16.51 8.70
C LYS A 101 16.91 -16.37 9.81
N SER A 102 17.23 -17.44 10.53
CA SER A 102 18.22 -17.37 11.62
C SER A 102 19.64 -17.09 11.15
N VAL A 103 20.03 -17.52 9.95
CA VAL A 103 21.32 -17.14 9.35
C VAL A 103 21.30 -15.65 8.99
N PHE A 104 20.22 -15.18 8.37
CA PHE A 104 20.07 -13.78 8.01
C PHE A 104 20.16 -12.86 9.24
N GLU A 105 19.42 -13.17 10.31
CA GLU A 105 19.47 -12.44 11.58
C GLU A 105 20.89 -12.33 12.15
N LYS A 106 21.70 -13.40 12.04
CA LYS A 106 23.09 -13.40 12.50
C LYS A 106 24.02 -12.57 11.62
N VAL A 107 23.73 -12.46 10.32
CA VAL A 107 24.52 -11.65 9.38
C VAL A 107 24.14 -10.17 9.47
N THR A 108 22.86 -9.85 9.73
CA THR A 108 22.35 -8.47 9.76
C THR A 108 22.39 -7.80 11.12
N ILE A 109 23.11 -8.34 12.11
CA ILE A 109 23.26 -7.77 13.48
C ILE A 109 23.73 -6.29 13.45
N HIS A 110 24.35 -5.84 12.36
CA HIS A 110 24.81 -4.46 12.18
C HIS A 110 23.66 -3.53 11.76
N ARG A 111 22.75 -3.28 12.72
CA ARG A 111 21.59 -2.38 12.63
C ARG A 111 21.88 -1.10 11.83
N GLY A 112 21.08 -0.85 10.80
CA GLY A 112 21.05 0.43 10.08
C GLY A 112 21.71 0.45 8.70
N CYS A 113 22.09 -0.71 8.13
CA CYS A 113 22.54 -0.78 6.73
C CYS A 113 21.36 -1.01 5.76
N CYS A 114 20.32 -1.71 6.20
CA CYS A 114 19.11 -1.99 5.41
C CYS A 114 18.16 -0.78 5.37
N HIS A 115 18.23 0.08 6.39
CA HIS A 115 17.54 1.37 6.42
C HIS A 115 18.37 2.47 5.72
N SER A 116 18.66 2.27 4.43
CA SER A 116 19.40 3.24 3.62
C SER A 116 18.91 3.25 2.18
N LEU A 117 19.06 4.40 1.51
CA LEU A 117 18.68 4.52 0.09
C LEU A 117 19.56 3.61 -0.80
N ALA A 118 20.86 3.51 -0.51
CA ALA A 118 21.76 2.64 -1.25
C ALA A 118 21.33 1.17 -1.19
N PHE A 119 20.83 0.70 -0.04
CA PHE A 119 20.29 -0.66 0.08
C PHE A 119 19.04 -0.87 -0.79
N VAL A 120 18.11 0.07 -0.77
CA VAL A 120 16.87 -0.01 -1.57
C VAL A 120 17.16 0.02 -3.08
N VAL A 121 18.14 0.82 -3.51
CA VAL A 121 18.61 0.86 -4.90
C VAL A 121 19.33 -0.44 -5.27
N LEU A 122 20.19 -0.96 -4.39
CA LEU A 122 20.87 -2.24 -4.61
C LEU A 122 19.87 -3.38 -4.82
N LEU A 123 18.84 -3.47 -3.98
CA LEU A 123 17.79 -4.47 -4.13
C LEU A 123 17.01 -4.30 -5.44
N GLY A 124 16.68 -3.07 -5.82
CA GLY A 124 16.07 -2.80 -7.12
C GLY A 124 16.93 -3.28 -8.28
N MET A 125 18.22 -2.95 -8.28
CA MET A 125 19.18 -3.39 -9.30
C MET A 125 19.36 -4.91 -9.36
N CYS A 126 19.37 -5.59 -8.21
CA CYS A 126 19.37 -7.05 -8.17
C CYS A 126 18.13 -7.62 -8.87
N ILE A 127 16.95 -7.02 -8.66
CA ILE A 127 15.71 -7.45 -9.31
C ILE A 127 15.74 -7.18 -10.82
N VAL A 128 16.29 -6.03 -11.28
CA VAL A 128 16.47 -5.77 -12.71
C VAL A 128 17.32 -6.85 -13.36
N CYS A 129 18.49 -7.14 -12.79
CA CYS A 129 19.42 -8.13 -13.35
C CYS A 129 18.84 -9.54 -13.30
N LEU A 130 18.16 -9.90 -12.20
CA LEU A 130 17.52 -11.21 -12.07
C LEU A 130 16.38 -11.39 -13.07
N ALA A 131 15.52 -10.39 -13.24
CA ALA A 131 14.44 -10.44 -14.22
C ALA A 131 14.98 -10.57 -15.66
N SER A 132 16.05 -9.83 -15.97
CA SER A 132 16.73 -9.95 -17.27
C SER A 132 17.33 -11.33 -17.48
N LEU A 133 18.01 -11.89 -16.47
CA LEU A 133 18.58 -13.25 -16.52
C LEU A 133 17.51 -14.34 -16.69
N MET A 134 16.32 -14.12 -16.15
CA MET A 134 15.16 -15.00 -16.32
C MET A 134 14.48 -14.87 -17.70
N GLY A 135 14.97 -13.98 -18.56
CA GLY A 135 14.47 -13.80 -19.93
C GLY A 135 13.25 -12.87 -20.04
N TYR A 136 12.95 -12.06 -19.02
CA TYR A 136 11.93 -11.02 -19.14
C TYR A 136 12.40 -9.87 -20.04
N SER A 137 11.46 -9.16 -20.65
CA SER A 137 11.76 -7.98 -21.47
C SER A 137 12.54 -6.92 -20.68
N GLU A 138 13.31 -6.08 -21.39
CA GLU A 138 14.06 -4.97 -20.79
C GLU A 138 13.14 -4.05 -19.99
N ASN A 139 11.98 -3.72 -20.57
CA ASN A 139 10.94 -2.89 -19.93
C ASN A 139 10.44 -3.51 -18.63
N THR A 140 10.06 -4.80 -18.65
CA THR A 140 9.57 -5.48 -17.44
C THR A 140 10.65 -5.59 -16.37
N SER A 141 11.90 -5.81 -16.77
CA SER A 141 13.04 -5.94 -15.85
C SER A 141 13.31 -4.63 -15.11
N TRP A 142 13.42 -3.53 -15.85
CA TRP A 142 13.61 -2.20 -15.26
C TRP A 142 12.42 -1.74 -14.43
N LEU A 143 11.18 -1.93 -14.91
CA LEU A 143 9.98 -1.61 -14.14
C LEU A 143 9.91 -2.43 -12.84
N SER A 144 10.29 -3.72 -12.86
CA SER A 144 10.31 -4.56 -11.66
C SER A 144 11.26 -4.01 -10.60
N GLY A 145 12.49 -3.64 -10.99
CA GLY A 145 13.45 -3.01 -10.09
C GLY A 145 12.97 -1.65 -9.57
N LEU A 146 12.41 -0.81 -10.45
CA LEU A 146 11.88 0.51 -10.09
C LEU A 146 10.74 0.42 -9.08
N PHE A 147 9.82 -0.55 -9.22
CA PHE A 147 8.73 -0.75 -8.27
C PHE A 147 9.24 -1.19 -6.89
N VAL A 148 10.21 -2.09 -6.84
CA VAL A 148 10.86 -2.50 -5.59
C VAL A 148 11.55 -1.32 -4.91
N THR A 149 12.31 -0.53 -5.68
CA THR A 149 12.98 0.67 -5.18
C THR A 149 11.98 1.72 -4.72
N ALA A 150 10.91 1.98 -5.48
CA ALA A 150 9.87 2.94 -5.12
C ALA A 150 9.14 2.54 -3.84
N GLY A 151 8.82 1.25 -3.68
CA GLY A 151 8.25 0.71 -2.44
C GLY A 151 9.17 0.94 -1.24
N GLY A 152 10.46 0.61 -1.37
CA GLY A 152 11.44 0.84 -0.31
C GLY A 152 11.68 2.31 0.00
N VAL A 153 11.66 3.19 -1.01
CA VAL A 153 11.74 4.65 -0.80
C VAL A 153 10.50 5.15 -0.07
N LEU A 154 9.30 4.69 -0.44
CA LEU A 154 8.07 5.05 0.25
C LEU A 154 8.12 4.63 1.72
N HIS A 155 8.69 3.47 2.02
CA HIS A 155 8.94 3.04 3.40
C HIS A 155 9.81 4.03 4.18
N LEU A 156 10.96 4.42 3.62
CA LEU A 156 11.87 5.39 4.26
C LEU A 156 11.20 6.76 4.45
N VAL A 157 10.41 7.21 3.46
CA VAL A 157 9.66 8.47 3.52
C VAL A 157 8.57 8.41 4.59
N LEU A 158 7.82 7.31 4.69
CA LEU A 158 6.81 7.12 5.74
C LEU A 158 7.43 7.16 7.13
N ASP A 159 8.60 6.54 7.29
CA ASP A 159 9.33 6.58 8.55
C ASP A 159 9.78 7.99 8.94
N GLU A 160 10.15 8.80 7.95
CA GLU A 160 10.52 10.20 8.14
C GLU A 160 9.30 11.06 8.50
N ILE A 161 8.18 10.92 7.77
CA ILE A 161 6.93 11.64 8.03
C ILE A 161 6.38 11.28 9.42
N CYS A 162 6.35 10.00 9.77
CA CYS A 162 5.89 9.54 11.08
C CYS A 162 6.91 9.82 12.21
N SER A 163 8.12 10.31 11.89
CA SER A 163 9.05 10.83 12.89
C SER A 163 8.71 12.27 13.31
N VAL A 164 7.96 12.99 12.47
CA VAL A 164 7.40 14.32 12.76
C VAL A 164 6.03 14.13 13.40
N ASP A 165 5.93 14.40 14.70
CA ASP A 165 4.65 14.35 15.40
C ASP A 165 3.80 15.58 15.02
N LEU A 166 3.08 15.48 13.89
CA LEU A 166 2.21 16.54 13.36
C LEU A 166 1.02 16.84 14.29
N ALA A 167 0.61 15.86 15.11
CA ALA A 167 -0.47 16.01 16.09
C ALA A 167 0.01 16.66 17.40
N ASN A 168 1.30 16.54 17.73
CA ASN A 168 1.83 16.97 19.02
C ASN A 168 3.17 17.72 18.93
N ARG A 169 3.32 18.62 17.95
CA ARG A 169 4.41 19.64 17.78
C ARG A 169 5.78 19.27 18.38
N LYS A 170 6.25 18.04 18.21
CA LYS A 170 7.57 17.59 18.66
C LYS A 170 8.25 16.89 17.50
N ILE A 171 9.30 17.54 17.00
CA ILE A 171 10.22 16.94 16.03
C ILE A 171 11.07 15.95 16.83
N LYS A 172 11.01 14.66 16.50
CA LYS A 172 11.95 13.68 17.07
C LYS A 172 13.36 14.00 16.56
N SER A 173 14.37 13.81 17.41
CA SER A 173 15.79 13.97 17.04
C SER A 173 16.26 13.03 15.92
N SER A 174 15.42 12.08 15.50
CA SER A 174 15.65 11.18 14.37
C SER A 174 15.27 11.78 13.01
N PHE A 175 14.70 13.00 12.96
CA PHE A 175 14.32 13.63 11.69
C PHE A 175 15.55 13.83 10.78
N GLY A 176 15.47 13.38 9.54
CA GLY A 176 16.54 13.42 8.53
C GLY A 176 17.48 12.21 8.55
N THR A 177 17.19 11.16 9.33
CA THR A 177 18.04 9.95 9.36
C THR A 177 17.54 8.82 8.46
N ALA A 178 16.26 8.80 8.07
CA ALA A 178 15.68 7.70 7.29
C ALA A 178 16.09 7.75 5.81
N LEU A 179 16.22 8.94 5.21
CA LEU A 179 16.68 9.13 3.82
C LEU A 179 18.21 9.22 3.70
N LYS A 180 18.97 8.63 4.62
CA LYS A 180 20.43 8.58 4.48
C LYS A 180 20.79 7.79 3.23
N ILE A 181 21.51 8.44 2.33
CA ILE A 181 22.08 7.81 1.13
C ILE A 181 23.02 6.67 1.54
N ILE A 182 23.76 6.87 2.63
CA ILE A 182 24.84 5.99 3.08
C ILE A 182 24.77 5.83 4.61
N SER A 183 24.95 4.61 5.11
CA SER A 183 25.03 4.37 6.55
C SER A 183 26.42 4.81 7.06
N ARG A 184 26.48 5.95 7.75
CA ARG A 184 27.74 6.45 8.37
C ARG A 184 28.29 5.53 9.46
N ARG A 185 27.46 4.65 10.01
CA ARG A 185 27.83 3.72 11.08
C ARG A 185 28.73 2.59 10.58
N ASN A 186 28.55 2.14 9.33
CA ASN A 186 29.31 1.05 8.73
C ASN A 186 29.77 1.44 7.31
N PRO A 187 30.87 2.19 7.18
CA PRO A 187 31.34 2.69 5.88
C PRO A 187 31.76 1.57 4.92
N VAL A 188 32.25 0.44 5.44
CA VAL A 188 32.67 -0.71 4.61
C VAL A 188 31.48 -1.38 3.91
N ILE A 189 30.40 -1.66 4.65
CA ILE A 189 29.19 -2.27 4.08
C ILE A 189 28.55 -1.30 3.07
N SER A 190 28.51 -0.03 3.42
CA SER A 190 28.03 1.02 2.52
C SER A 190 28.84 1.12 1.22
N LEU A 191 30.18 1.06 1.31
CA LEU A 191 31.04 1.06 0.13
C LEU A 191 30.83 -0.19 -0.71
N ALA A 192 30.67 -1.36 -0.07
CA ALA A 192 30.36 -2.60 -0.76
C ALA A 192 29.00 -2.54 -1.48
N GLN A 193 27.97 -1.90 -0.87
CA GLN A 193 26.68 -1.67 -1.52
C GLN A 193 26.84 -0.79 -2.77
N ILE A 194 27.59 0.31 -2.69
CA ILE A 194 27.84 1.19 -3.83
C ILE A 194 28.63 0.46 -4.93
N ALA A 195 29.67 -0.28 -4.58
CA ALA A 195 30.46 -1.06 -5.52
C ALA A 195 29.59 -2.13 -6.22
N ALA A 196 28.71 -2.80 -5.47
CA ALA A 196 27.77 -3.76 -6.02
C ALA A 196 26.74 -3.10 -6.95
N ILE A 197 26.21 -1.93 -6.59
CA ILE A 197 25.32 -1.15 -7.47
C ILE A 197 26.03 -0.82 -8.79
N ILE A 198 27.27 -0.34 -8.74
CA ILE A 198 28.04 -0.02 -9.95
C ILE A 198 28.23 -1.28 -10.81
N ALA A 199 28.62 -2.41 -10.20
CA ALA A 199 28.80 -3.67 -10.91
C ALA A 199 27.50 -4.16 -11.58
N LEU A 200 26.36 -4.03 -10.88
CA LEU A 200 25.05 -4.38 -11.42
C LEU A 200 24.61 -3.42 -12.51
N CYS A 201 24.90 -2.11 -12.40
CA CYS A 201 24.61 -1.14 -13.45
C CYS A 201 25.36 -1.44 -14.75
N VAL A 202 26.60 -1.91 -14.67
CA VAL A 202 27.37 -2.35 -15.85
C VAL A 202 26.79 -3.61 -16.46
N SER A 203 26.19 -4.49 -15.64
CA SER A 203 25.60 -5.75 -16.08
C SER A 203 24.14 -5.63 -16.52
N ALA A 204 23.50 -4.48 -16.26
CA ALA A 204 22.08 -4.28 -16.50
C ALA A 204 21.77 -4.16 -18.00
N PRO A 205 20.57 -4.58 -18.43
CA PRO A 205 20.12 -4.38 -19.81
C PRO A 205 19.94 -2.89 -20.15
N SER A 206 19.84 -2.55 -21.44
CA SER A 206 19.57 -1.17 -21.89
C SER A 206 18.31 -0.59 -21.23
N TYR A 207 18.38 0.68 -20.85
CA TYR A 207 17.26 1.40 -20.24
C TYR A 207 16.49 2.28 -21.23
N ASP A 208 16.99 2.47 -22.45
CA ASP A 208 16.42 3.38 -23.45
C ASP A 208 14.96 3.06 -23.79
N SER A 209 14.65 1.77 -23.95
CA SER A 209 13.29 1.30 -24.22
C SER A 209 12.35 1.64 -23.06
N THR A 210 12.81 1.48 -21.83
CA THR A 210 12.01 1.77 -20.62
C THR A 210 11.79 3.27 -20.47
N LEU A 211 12.81 4.09 -20.76
CA LEU A 211 12.70 5.54 -20.70
C LEU A 211 11.71 6.06 -21.74
N SER A 212 11.76 5.52 -22.97
CA SER A 212 10.79 5.88 -24.02
C SER A 212 9.36 5.49 -23.65
N LEU A 213 9.18 4.32 -23.03
CA LEU A 213 7.90 3.85 -22.52
C LEU A 213 7.36 4.77 -21.40
N LEU A 214 8.21 5.16 -20.44
CA LEU A 214 7.81 6.07 -19.35
C LEU A 214 7.60 7.52 -19.82
N ALA A 215 8.09 7.89 -21.00
CA ALA A 215 7.85 9.19 -21.62
C ALA A 215 6.55 9.21 -22.44
N ASP A 216 6.04 8.04 -22.86
CA ASP A 216 4.82 7.93 -23.67
C ASP A 216 3.56 7.82 -22.81
N TRP A 217 2.80 8.92 -22.77
CA TRP A 217 1.53 9.04 -22.04
C TRP A 217 0.34 9.28 -23.00
N GLN A 218 0.50 9.04 -24.30
CA GLN A 218 -0.52 9.41 -25.30
C GLN A 218 -1.86 8.69 -25.09
N GLN A 219 -1.83 7.46 -24.59
CA GLN A 219 -3.03 6.65 -24.37
C GLN A 219 -3.60 6.77 -22.96
N PHE A 220 -3.01 7.60 -22.08
CA PHE A 220 -3.47 7.73 -20.70
C PHE A 220 -4.88 8.31 -20.63
N GLN A 221 -5.80 7.54 -20.05
CA GLN A 221 -7.18 7.96 -19.84
C GLN A 221 -7.48 8.07 -18.35
N PHE A 222 -7.54 9.30 -17.84
CA PHE A 222 -8.00 9.55 -16.47
C PHE A 222 -9.52 9.52 -16.35
N ARG A 223 -10.22 10.06 -17.36
CA ARG A 223 -11.68 10.17 -17.39
C ARG A 223 -12.25 9.10 -18.32
N PRO A 224 -13.28 8.35 -17.90
CA PRO A 224 -13.98 7.45 -18.80
C PRO A 224 -14.62 8.23 -19.94
N ALA A 225 -14.56 7.72 -21.18
CA ALA A 225 -15.18 8.37 -22.35
C ALA A 225 -16.69 8.63 -22.18
N TRP A 226 -17.38 7.82 -21.37
CA TRP A 226 -18.80 7.94 -21.06
C TRP A 226 -19.13 8.92 -19.92
N LEU A 227 -18.15 9.30 -19.10
CA LEU A 227 -18.37 10.19 -17.96
C LEU A 227 -18.46 11.64 -18.43
N ASP A 228 -19.32 11.97 -19.40
CA ASP A 228 -19.56 13.37 -19.78
C ASP A 228 -20.40 14.07 -18.71
N LEU A 229 -19.96 15.25 -18.28
CA LEU A 229 -20.58 16.01 -17.19
C LEU A 229 -22.00 16.44 -17.59
N LYS A 230 -22.21 16.64 -18.91
CA LYS A 230 -23.54 16.90 -19.47
C LYS A 230 -24.45 15.69 -19.39
N THR A 231 -23.95 14.49 -19.72
CA THR A 231 -24.70 13.23 -19.60
C THR A 231 -25.06 12.93 -18.15
N VAL A 232 -24.12 13.13 -17.22
CA VAL A 232 -24.36 12.95 -15.78
C VAL A 232 -25.40 13.96 -15.29
N LEU A 233 -25.27 15.24 -15.63
CA LEU A 233 -26.24 16.27 -15.24
C LEU A 233 -27.62 16.04 -15.87
N TYR A 234 -27.68 15.57 -17.12
CA TYR A 234 -28.92 15.19 -17.79
C TYR A 234 -29.61 14.04 -17.06
N CYS A 235 -28.89 12.96 -16.78
CA CYS A 235 -29.42 11.80 -16.05
C CYS A 235 -29.88 12.18 -14.63
N LEU A 236 -29.12 13.02 -13.93
CA LEU A 236 -29.46 13.46 -12.58
C LEU A 236 -30.68 14.41 -12.59
N ARG A 237 -30.79 15.29 -13.58
CA ARG A 237 -31.96 16.15 -13.80
C ARG A 237 -33.21 15.33 -14.15
N ASP A 238 -33.06 14.35 -15.04
CA ASP A 238 -34.13 13.44 -15.46
C ASP A 238 -34.63 12.59 -14.29
N PHE A 239 -33.72 12.02 -13.51
CA PHE A 239 -34.04 11.29 -12.28
C PHE A 239 -34.78 12.16 -11.25
N LEU A 240 -34.30 13.38 -11.01
CA LEU A 240 -34.94 14.32 -10.08
C LEU A 240 -36.33 14.75 -10.56
N ASN A 241 -36.50 14.98 -11.85
CA ASN A 241 -37.80 15.31 -12.43
C ASN A 241 -38.77 14.12 -12.34
N SER A 242 -38.31 12.93 -12.71
CA SER A 242 -39.10 11.69 -12.61
C SER A 242 -39.54 11.40 -11.17
N THR A 243 -38.64 11.58 -10.19
CA THR A 243 -38.97 11.41 -8.77
C THR A 243 -39.91 12.52 -8.28
N GLY A 244 -39.72 13.75 -8.76
CA GLY A 244 -40.57 14.89 -8.45
C GLY A 244 -42.00 14.75 -9.00
N ASP A 245 -42.15 14.14 -10.17
CA ASP A 245 -43.46 13.89 -10.78
C ASP A 245 -44.18 12.72 -10.08
N ILE A 246 -43.45 11.65 -9.70
CA ILE A 246 -44.00 10.57 -8.85
C ILE A 246 -44.49 11.09 -7.49
N LEU A 247 -43.76 12.03 -6.88
CA LEU A 247 -44.13 12.64 -5.59
C LEU A 247 -45.32 13.61 -5.70
N LYS A 248 -45.52 14.23 -6.87
CA LYS A 248 -46.71 15.07 -7.14
C LYS A 248 -47.95 14.21 -7.42
N ASP A 249 -47.79 13.07 -8.09
CA ASP A 249 -48.87 12.12 -8.31
C ASP A 249 -49.32 11.44 -6.99
N TYR A 250 -48.41 11.33 -6.01
CA TYR A 250 -48.71 10.94 -4.62
C TYR A 250 -49.12 12.12 -3.73
N HIS A 251 -50.04 12.97 -4.20
CA HIS A 251 -50.75 13.91 -3.33
C HIS A 251 -51.48 13.15 -2.21
N ILE A 252 -50.84 13.02 -1.04
CA ILE A 252 -51.53 12.91 0.23
C ILE A 252 -52.28 14.24 0.38
N PRO A 253 -53.63 14.26 0.44
CA PRO A 253 -54.35 15.50 0.68
C PRO A 253 -54.02 15.97 2.09
N PHE A 254 -53.29 17.08 2.18
CA PHE A 254 -53.12 17.81 3.43
C PHE A 254 -54.32 18.77 3.53
N ASP A 255 -55.45 18.24 4.03
CA ASP A 255 -56.63 19.04 4.35
C ASP A 255 -56.31 20.01 5.50
N ALA A 256 -56.18 21.29 5.17
CA ALA A 256 -56.16 22.38 6.12
C ALA A 256 -57.49 23.16 6.00
N GLY A 257 -58.47 22.86 6.87
CA GLY A 257 -59.75 23.59 6.87
C GLY A 257 -60.83 23.08 7.84
N TYR A 258 -60.69 23.45 9.12
CA TYR A 258 -61.69 23.57 10.20
C TYR A 258 -63.17 23.15 9.95
N SER A 259 -63.66 22.21 10.77
CA SER A 259 -64.96 22.37 11.45
C SER A 259 -64.92 21.77 12.87
N GLN A 260 -65.58 22.47 13.79
CA GLN A 260 -65.59 22.25 15.23
C GLN A 260 -66.24 20.92 15.62
N GLN A 261 -65.59 20.15 16.52
CA GLN A 261 -66.20 19.54 17.71
C GLN A 261 -65.15 18.74 18.51
N THR A 262 -64.80 19.25 19.68
CA THR A 262 -64.16 18.51 20.80
C THR A 262 -65.16 17.47 21.37
N PRO A 263 -64.78 16.41 22.13
CA PRO A 263 -63.63 16.37 23.05
C PRO A 263 -62.87 15.02 23.16
N PHE A 264 -61.55 15.10 23.40
CA PHE A 264 -60.85 14.40 24.49
C PHE A 264 -59.36 14.82 24.43
N GLY A 265 -58.85 15.43 25.51
CA GLY A 265 -57.45 15.84 25.68
C GLY A 265 -56.50 14.64 25.69
N LEU A 266 -55.17 14.75 25.67
CA LEU A 266 -54.24 15.79 26.13
C LEU A 266 -52.88 15.28 25.56
N GLY A 267 -52.12 15.99 24.71
CA GLY A 267 -51.30 17.14 25.06
C GLY A 267 -49.91 16.74 25.59
N ILE A 268 -48.91 16.51 24.72
CA ILE A 268 -47.48 16.64 25.08
C ILE A 268 -46.83 17.63 24.13
N ALA A 269 -46.57 18.83 24.66
CA ALA A 269 -45.83 19.89 24.01
C ALA A 269 -44.33 19.77 24.36
N ILE A 270 -43.47 19.79 23.34
CA ILE A 270 -42.02 19.99 23.50
C ILE A 270 -41.74 21.44 23.14
N GLY A 271 -41.62 22.29 24.17
CA GLY A 271 -41.30 23.71 24.06
C GLY A 271 -39.96 24.01 24.75
N ASN A 272 -38.94 24.24 23.93
CA ASN A 272 -37.59 24.58 24.35
C ASN A 272 -37.50 26.09 24.68
N ARG A 273 -37.10 26.48 25.90
CA ARG A 273 -36.50 27.80 26.17
C ARG A 273 -35.69 27.81 27.47
N ARG A 274 -34.41 28.18 27.33
CA ARG A 274 -33.50 28.62 28.39
C ARG A 274 -34.11 29.77 29.19
N LEU A 275 -33.85 29.83 30.50
CA LEU A 275 -33.14 30.93 31.17
C LEU A 275 -32.90 30.62 32.66
N ASN A 276 -31.83 31.21 33.17
CA ASN A 276 -31.15 30.95 34.44
C ASN A 276 -31.91 31.40 35.70
N SER A 277 -31.44 30.84 36.83
CA SER A 277 -31.04 31.53 38.08
C SER A 277 -31.89 31.34 39.35
N PHE A 278 -31.15 31.34 40.47
CA PHE A 278 -31.53 31.42 41.90
C PHE A 278 -32.06 30.14 42.56
N SER A 279 -31.24 29.40 43.32
CA SER A 279 -30.74 29.59 44.71
C SER A 279 -31.71 29.10 45.79
N GLY A 280 -31.20 28.27 46.70
CA GLY A 280 -31.66 28.25 48.10
C GLY A 280 -32.16 26.90 48.62
N SER A 281 -31.35 26.33 49.54
CA SER A 281 -31.73 25.58 50.77
C SER A 281 -32.82 24.51 50.66
N GLY A 282 -32.60 23.25 51.01
CA GLY A 282 -31.79 22.70 52.09
C GLY A 282 -32.68 21.78 52.93
N LEU A 283 -32.07 20.73 53.51
CA LEU A 283 -32.62 19.86 54.59
C LEU A 283 -33.75 18.91 54.11
N GLU A 284 -33.92 17.68 54.57
CA GLU A 284 -33.28 16.87 55.60
C GLU A 284 -33.81 15.42 55.46
N ASN A 285 -33.01 14.49 55.97
CA ASN A 285 -33.41 13.29 56.70
C ASN A 285 -33.80 11.97 56.00
N ARG A 286 -32.91 11.02 56.34
CA ARG A 286 -33.02 9.56 56.57
C ARG A 286 -32.78 8.63 55.39
#